data_AF-A0A954Z6U6-F1
#
_entry.id   AF-A0A954Z6U6-F1
#
_cell.length_a   1.000
_cell.length_b   1.000
_cell.length_c   1.000
_cell.angle_alpha   90.00
_cell.angle_beta   90.00
_cell.angle_gamma   90.00
#
_symmetry.space_group_name_H-M   'P 1'
#
loop_
_entity.id
_entity.type
_entity.pdbx_description
1 polymer ?
#
loop_
_entity_poly.entity_id
_entity_poly.type
_entity_poly.pdbx_seq_one_letter_code
_entity_poly.pdbx_strand_id
1 'polypeptide(L)'
;MRDDAPKETAERHLADTPPPRLDRATSRRLFREMTKMQIEDGPLPWSQRRDLVRFARRLGIDTFEAKLIVRAVEYECGLAAPAALDDRESPADGRLVMPADESLGGLANALIPPVAILVVIMLAWAAMSAV
;
A
#
# COMPACT_ATOMS: atom_id res chain seq x y z
N MET A 1 -6.44 58.15 -19.88
CA MET A 1 -6.12 56.86 -20.53
C MET A 1 -5.53 55.96 -19.46
N ARG A 2 -6.29 54.96 -19.03
CA ARG A 2 -5.83 53.94 -18.07
C ARG A 2 -5.42 52.71 -18.87
N ASP A 3 -4.16 52.34 -18.76
CA ASP A 3 -3.57 51.09 -19.25
C ASP A 3 -4.06 49.91 -18.40
N ASP A 4 -5.34 49.56 -18.55
CA ASP A 4 -5.91 48.37 -17.93
C ASP A 4 -5.93 47.21 -18.95
N ALA A 5 -5.28 46.11 -18.55
CA ALA A 5 -5.31 44.75 -19.11
C ALA A 5 -4.38 44.45 -20.31
N PRO A 6 -3.42 43.51 -20.10
CA PRO A 6 -3.78 42.10 -20.20
C PRO A 6 -3.05 41.23 -19.15
N LYS A 7 -3.69 40.96 -18.00
CA LYS A 7 -3.17 39.96 -17.03
C LYS A 7 -4.00 38.67 -17.00
N GLU A 8 -5.27 38.68 -17.41
CA GLU A 8 -6.15 37.51 -17.34
C GLU A 8 -5.80 36.37 -18.31
N THR A 9 -5.09 36.64 -19.40
CA THR A 9 -4.81 35.61 -20.41
C THR A 9 -3.66 34.67 -20.01
N ALA A 10 -2.75 35.11 -19.15
CA ALA A 10 -1.59 34.32 -18.72
C ALA A 10 -1.95 33.26 -17.67
N GLU A 11 -2.90 33.55 -16.78
CA GLU A 11 -3.29 32.63 -15.70
C GLU A 11 -4.09 31.42 -16.21
N ARG A 12 -4.81 31.57 -17.34
CA ARG A 12 -5.57 30.46 -17.94
C ARG A 12 -4.69 29.39 -18.57
N HIS A 13 -3.49 29.72 -19.03
CA HIS A 13 -2.60 28.74 -19.67
C HIS A 13 -1.82 27.87 -18.69
N LEU A 14 -1.71 28.25 -17.41
CA LEU A 14 -0.95 27.47 -16.42
C LEU A 14 -1.73 26.25 -15.91
N ALA A 15 -3.07 26.28 -15.98
CA ALA A 15 -3.94 25.22 -15.48
C ALA A 15 -3.96 23.93 -16.34
N ASP A 16 -3.53 24.01 -17.60
CA ASP A 16 -3.57 22.89 -18.56
C ASP A 16 -2.25 22.10 -18.64
N THR A 17 -1.25 22.44 -17.83
CA THR A 17 -0.02 21.66 -17.83
C THR A 17 -0.29 20.32 -17.13
N PRO A 18 -0.22 19.17 -17.83
CA PRO A 18 -0.43 17.88 -17.20
C PRO A 18 0.60 17.71 -16.07
N PRO A 19 0.21 17.13 -14.93
CA PRO A 19 1.13 16.96 -13.81
C PRO A 19 2.36 16.17 -14.28
N PRO A 20 3.57 16.57 -13.82
CA PRO A 20 4.80 15.88 -14.21
C PRO A 20 4.66 14.40 -13.84
N ARG A 21 4.77 13.53 -14.86
CA ARG A 21 4.75 12.09 -14.63
C ARG A 21 6.01 11.74 -13.85
N LEU A 22 5.83 11.19 -12.65
CA LEU A 22 6.93 10.65 -11.85
C LEU A 22 7.62 9.55 -12.66
N ASP A 23 8.95 9.58 -12.64
CA ASP A 23 9.75 8.49 -13.20
C ASP A 23 9.42 7.17 -12.50
N ARG A 24 9.41 6.07 -13.27
CA ARG A 24 8.99 4.75 -12.77
C ARG A 24 9.87 4.29 -11.61
N ALA A 25 11.17 4.56 -11.63
CA ALA A 25 12.06 4.19 -10.52
C ALA A 25 11.71 4.97 -9.24
N THR A 26 11.35 6.25 -9.38
CA THR A 26 10.90 7.08 -8.25
C THR A 26 9.58 6.57 -7.67
N SER A 27 8.60 6.26 -8.51
CA SER A 27 7.33 5.66 -8.06
C SER A 27 7.54 4.34 -7.30
N ARG A 28 8.41 3.46 -7.81
CA ARG A 28 8.74 2.18 -7.15
C ARG A 28 9.40 2.40 -5.80
N ARG A 29 10.37 3.31 -5.71
CA ARG A 29 11.06 3.65 -4.46
C ARG A 29 10.08 4.21 -3.43
N LEU A 30 9.24 5.17 -3.83
CA LEU A 30 8.23 5.77 -2.96
C LEU A 30 7.26 4.70 -2.44
N PHE A 31 6.76 3.83 -3.32
CA PHE A 31 5.84 2.76 -2.94
C PHE A 31 6.47 1.77 -1.95
N ARG A 32 7.74 1.41 -2.15
CA ARG A 32 8.49 0.54 -1.23
C ARG A 32 8.65 1.15 0.16
N GLU A 33 9.09 2.40 0.24
CA GLU A 33 9.27 3.09 1.54
C GLU A 33 7.94 3.22 2.30
N MET A 34 6.86 3.60 1.61
CA MET A 34 5.53 3.68 2.22
C MET A 34 5.05 2.31 2.72
N THR A 35 5.27 1.26 1.93
CA THR A 35 4.91 -0.11 2.32
C THR A 35 5.71 -0.56 3.55
N LYS A 36 7.00 -0.20 3.62
CA LYS A 36 7.85 -0.49 4.77
C LYS A 36 7.34 0.18 6.04
N MET A 37 7.03 1.47 5.99
CA MET A 37 6.46 2.19 7.14
C MET A 37 5.16 1.55 7.65
N GLN A 38 4.30 1.08 6.75
CA GLN A 38 3.05 0.40 7.14
C GLN A 38 3.28 -0.99 7.76
N ILE A 39 4.39 -1.65 7.44
CA ILE A 39 4.74 -2.97 7.94
C ILE A 39 5.51 -2.90 9.27
N GLU A 40 6.23 -1.79 9.54
CA GLU A 40 6.93 -1.56 10.80
C GLU A 40 5.96 -1.57 12.01
N ASP A 41 4.69 -1.19 11.79
CA ASP A 41 3.62 -1.26 12.79
C ASP A 41 3.05 -2.68 13.02
N GLY A 42 3.46 -3.65 12.19
CA GLY A 42 3.03 -5.05 12.28
C GLY A 42 2.50 -5.64 10.96
N PRO A 43 1.94 -6.86 11.00
CA PRO A 43 1.46 -7.53 9.80
C PRO A 43 0.28 -6.82 9.17
N LEU A 44 0.39 -6.54 7.87
CA LEU A 44 -0.67 -5.89 7.09
C LEU A 44 -1.91 -6.80 6.96
N PRO A 45 -3.10 -6.35 7.41
CA PRO A 45 -4.36 -7.03 7.13
C PRO A 45 -4.70 -6.97 5.64
N TRP A 46 -5.52 -7.91 5.18
CA TRP A 46 -5.88 -8.07 3.76
C TRP A 46 -6.48 -6.79 3.14
N SER A 47 -7.32 -6.08 3.89
CA SER A 47 -7.93 -4.82 3.46
C SER A 47 -6.87 -3.76 3.13
N GLN A 48 -5.89 -3.57 4.01
CA GLN A 48 -4.81 -2.60 3.82
C GLN A 48 -3.89 -2.99 2.66
N ARG A 49 -3.58 -4.29 2.49
CA ARG A 49 -2.81 -4.75 1.30
C ARG A 49 -3.54 -4.40 -0.01
N ARG A 50 -4.86 -4.58 -0.05
CA ARG A 50 -5.66 -4.23 -1.22
C ARG A 50 -5.63 -2.73 -1.52
N ASP A 51 -5.63 -1.90 -0.48
CA ASP A 51 -5.56 -0.45 -0.63
C ASP A 51 -4.16 0.03 -1.07
N LEU A 52 -3.09 -0.59 -0.56
CA LEU A 52 -1.71 -0.36 -1.04
C LEU A 52 -1.56 -0.70 -2.52
N VAL A 53 -2.08 -1.85 -2.96
CA VAL A 53 -2.05 -2.24 -4.37
C VAL A 53 -2.86 -1.28 -5.24
N ARG A 54 -4.01 -0.79 -4.76
CA ARG A 54 -4.80 0.23 -5.46
C ARG A 54 -4.01 1.55 -5.59
N PHE A 55 -3.27 1.94 -4.55
CA PHE A 55 -2.42 3.11 -4.58
C PHE A 55 -1.25 2.96 -5.56
N ALA A 56 -0.59 1.79 -5.58
CA ALA A 56 0.48 1.50 -6.53
C ALA A 56 0.04 1.68 -7.99
N ARG A 57 -1.19 1.27 -8.32
CA ARG A 57 -1.77 1.48 -9.66
C ARG A 57 -1.90 2.96 -10.03
N ARG A 58 -2.19 3.84 -9.06
CA ARG A 58 -2.25 5.29 -9.28
C ARG A 58 -0.86 5.88 -9.54
N LEU A 59 0.19 5.24 -9.02
CA LEU A 59 1.60 5.59 -9.30
C LEU A 59 2.12 4.99 -10.63
N GLY A 60 1.28 4.27 -11.38
CA GLY A 60 1.66 3.60 -12.62
C GLY A 60 2.42 2.28 -12.42
N ILE A 61 2.32 1.67 -11.24
CA ILE A 61 2.93 0.37 -10.94
C ILE A 61 1.90 -0.73 -11.23
N ASP A 62 2.31 -1.79 -11.92
CA ASP A 62 1.44 -2.92 -12.22
C ASP A 62 1.01 -3.67 -10.94
N THR A 63 -0.16 -4.30 -10.97
CA THR A 63 -0.72 -5.03 -9.83
C THR A 63 0.19 -6.19 -9.38
N PHE A 64 0.78 -6.92 -10.32
CA PHE A 64 1.69 -8.01 -10.02
C PHE A 64 3.00 -7.49 -9.42
N GLU A 65 3.57 -6.43 -10.01
CA GLU A 65 4.76 -5.75 -9.49
C GLU A 65 4.54 -5.20 -8.08
N ALA A 66 3.39 -4.58 -7.81
CA ALA A 66 3.04 -4.07 -6.49
C ALA A 66 2.97 -5.20 -5.44
N LYS A 67 2.35 -6.33 -5.78
CA LYS A 67 2.29 -7.51 -4.89
C LYS A 67 3.69 -8.06 -4.59
N LEU A 68 4.57 -8.12 -5.58
CA LEU A 68 5.97 -8.53 -5.39
C LEU A 68 6.72 -7.59 -4.45
N ILE A 69 6.56 -6.28 -4.60
CA ILE A 69 7.18 -5.30 -3.70
C ILE A 69 6.67 -5.47 -2.28
N VAL A 70 5.35 -5.61 -2.07
CA VAL A 70 4.79 -5.87 -0.73
C VAL A 70 5.39 -7.13 -0.12
N ARG A 71 5.48 -8.22 -0.89
CA ARG A 71 6.05 -9.48 -0.40
C ARG A 71 7.54 -9.37 -0.08
N ALA A 72 8.31 -8.65 -0.89
CA ALA A 72 9.72 -8.39 -0.64
C ALA A 72 9.93 -7.60 0.65
N VAL A 73 9.11 -6.57 0.90
CA VAL A 73 9.17 -5.80 2.14
C VAL A 73 8.73 -6.64 3.34
N GLU A 74 7.67 -7.44 3.23
CA GLU A 74 7.27 -8.40 4.29
C GLU A 74 8.42 -9.37 4.64
N TYR A 75 9.18 -9.81 3.65
CA TYR A 75 10.35 -10.68 3.84
C TYR A 75 11.51 -9.93 4.51
N GLU A 76 11.82 -8.71 4.07
CA GLU A 76 12.84 -7.86 4.69
C GLU A 76 12.54 -7.54 6.16
N CYS A 77 11.26 -7.41 6.52
CA CYS A 77 10.79 -7.20 7.89
C CYS A 77 10.65 -8.50 8.70
N GLY A 78 10.99 -9.66 8.15
CA GLY A 78 10.91 -10.96 8.83
C GLY A 78 9.48 -11.46 9.09
N LEU A 79 8.46 -10.87 8.45
CA LEU A 79 7.05 -11.28 8.58
C LEU A 79 6.65 -12.38 7.60
N ALA A 80 7.32 -12.44 6.44
CA ALA A 80 7.16 -13.56 5.54
C ALA A 80 8.15 -14.66 5.91
N ALA A 81 7.63 -15.85 6.19
CA ALA A 81 8.48 -17.03 6.16
C ALA A 81 9.16 -17.09 4.79
N PRO A 82 10.46 -17.44 4.71
CA PRO A 82 11.06 -17.80 3.43
C PRO A 82 10.09 -18.80 2.79
N ALA A 83 9.78 -18.60 1.51
CA ALA A 83 9.08 -19.64 0.78
C ALA A 83 9.90 -20.90 1.04
N ALA A 84 9.35 -21.81 1.85
CA ALA A 84 9.96 -23.10 2.01
C ALA A 84 10.00 -23.61 0.58
N LEU A 85 11.20 -23.64 0.01
CA LEU A 85 11.50 -24.54 -1.08
C LEU A 85 11.28 -25.88 -0.40
N ASP A 86 10.02 -26.29 -0.34
CA ASP A 86 9.61 -27.58 0.13
C ASP A 86 10.26 -28.45 -0.93
N ASP A 87 11.47 -28.95 -0.64
CA ASP A 87 12.16 -30.01 -1.38
C ASP A 87 11.35 -31.33 -1.30
N ARG A 88 10.05 -31.24 -1.02
CA ARG A 88 9.05 -32.22 -1.33
C ARG A 88 9.01 -32.34 -2.85
N GLU A 89 9.91 -33.19 -3.32
CA GLU A 89 9.74 -34.09 -4.45
C GLU A 89 8.28 -34.06 -4.93
N SER A 90 8.08 -33.41 -6.07
CA SER A 90 6.90 -33.57 -6.90
C SER A 90 6.41 -35.02 -6.80
N PRO A 91 5.29 -35.31 -6.12
CA PRO A 91 4.70 -36.62 -6.26
C PRO A 91 4.28 -36.69 -7.72
N ALA A 92 5.01 -37.49 -8.51
CA ALA A 92 4.68 -37.84 -9.88
C ALA A 92 3.41 -38.67 -9.96
N ASP A 93 2.43 -38.39 -9.10
CA ASP A 93 1.16 -39.06 -9.01
C ASP A 93 0.10 -38.03 -9.39
N GLY A 94 -0.23 -38.04 -10.68
CA GLY A 94 -1.05 -37.07 -11.41
C GLY A 94 -2.50 -36.99 -10.95
N ARG A 95 -2.71 -36.64 -9.69
CA ARG A 95 -4.02 -36.38 -9.12
C ARG A 95 -4.11 -34.88 -8.85
N LEU A 96 -4.62 -34.16 -9.86
CA LEU A 96 -5.11 -32.80 -9.74
C LEU A 96 -6.22 -32.76 -8.68
N VAL A 97 -5.83 -32.62 -7.41
CA VAL A 97 -6.75 -32.18 -6.36
C VAL A 97 -6.91 -30.69 -6.57
N MET A 98 -7.97 -30.32 -7.31
CA MET A 98 -8.48 -28.96 -7.25
C MET A 98 -8.78 -28.65 -5.78
N PRO A 99 -8.24 -27.55 -5.20
CA PRO A 99 -8.70 -27.11 -3.89
C PRO A 99 -10.18 -26.79 -4.04
N ALA A 100 -11.02 -27.68 -3.52
CA ALA A 100 -12.44 -27.47 -3.42
C ALA A 100 -12.65 -26.23 -2.55
N ASP A 101 -13.19 -25.19 -3.18
CA ASP A 101 -13.95 -24.10 -2.58
C ASP A 101 -13.72 -23.92 -1.08
N GLU A 102 -12.69 -23.13 -0.73
CA GLU A 102 -12.63 -22.48 0.57
C GLU A 102 -13.73 -21.41 0.62
N SER A 103 -14.90 -21.93 0.94
CA SER A 103 -16.09 -21.29 1.48
C SER A 103 -15.83 -19.91 2.07
N LEU A 104 -16.49 -18.92 1.45
CA LEU A 104 -16.82 -17.60 1.98
C LEU A 104 -17.64 -17.74 3.28
N GLY A 105 -17.00 -18.17 4.36
CA GLY A 105 -17.65 -18.41 5.66
C GLY A 105 -16.75 -17.98 6.80
N GLY A 106 -16.72 -16.68 7.10
CA GLY A 106 -15.92 -16.17 8.21
C GLY A 106 -16.06 -14.66 8.44
N LEU A 107 -17.29 -14.16 8.48
CA LEU A 107 -17.61 -12.83 9.02
C LEU A 107 -17.36 -12.81 10.55
N ALA A 108 -16.09 -12.82 10.97
CA ALA A 108 -15.72 -12.47 12.34
C ALA A 108 -15.27 -11.01 12.37
N ASN A 109 -16.29 -10.16 12.39
CA ASN A 109 -16.24 -8.73 12.57
C ASN A 109 -15.63 -8.40 13.95
N ALA A 110 -14.30 -8.37 14.08
CA ALA A 110 -13.64 -7.72 15.21
C ALA A 110 -13.64 -6.22 14.93
N LEU A 111 -14.81 -5.61 15.14
CA LEU A 111 -15.04 -4.18 15.11
C LEU A 111 -14.18 -3.54 16.21
N ILE A 112 -12.93 -3.20 15.91
CA ILE A 112 -12.19 -2.24 16.73
C ILE A 112 -12.93 -0.91 16.54
N PRO A 113 -13.59 -0.36 17.57
CA PRO A 113 -14.30 0.89 17.41
C PRO A 113 -13.28 1.98 17.02
N PRO A 114 -13.58 2.87 16.06
CA PRO A 114 -12.67 3.94 15.64
C PRO A 114 -12.24 4.87 16.79
N VAL A 115 -12.90 4.79 17.95
CA VAL A 115 -12.55 5.49 19.19
C VAL A 115 -11.21 5.04 19.78
N ALA A 116 -10.81 3.77 19.60
CA ALA A 116 -9.57 3.25 20.19
C ALA A 116 -8.30 3.85 19.55
N ILE A 117 -8.35 4.18 18.25
CA ILE A 117 -7.22 4.79 17.53
C ILE A 117 -6.97 6.22 18.03
N LEU A 118 -8.02 6.99 18.31
CA LEU A 118 -7.89 8.36 18.81
C LEU A 118 -7.29 8.43 20.22
N VAL A 119 -7.58 7.45 21.08
CA VAL A 119 -7.04 7.40 22.45
C VAL A 119 -5.52 7.19 22.44
N VAL A 120 -5.00 6.32 21.56
CA VAL A 120 -3.56 6.08 21.43
C VAL A 120 -2.83 7.31 20.88
N ILE A 121 -3.40 8.00 19.90
CA ILE A 121 -2.82 9.23 19.34
C ILE A 121 -2.81 10.36 20.39
N MET A 122 -3.89 10.52 21.17
CA MET A 122 -3.92 11.53 22.25
C MET A 122 -2.91 11.24 23.37
N LEU A 123 -2.75 9.97 23.77
CA LEU A 123 -1.77 9.58 24.79
C LEU A 123 -0.32 9.83 24.33
N ALA A 124 -0.01 9.55 23.06
CA ALA A 124 1.31 9.83 22.50
C ALA A 124 1.63 11.34 22.49
N TRP A 125 0.63 12.19 22.18
CA TRP A 125 0.80 13.64 22.19
C TRP A 125 0.98 14.22 23.60
N ALA A 126 0.25 13.69 24.59
CA ALA A 126 0.36 14.12 25.98
C ALA A 126 1.74 13.79 26.59
N ALA A 127 2.31 12.63 26.26
CA ALA A 127 3.66 12.27 26.73
C ALA A 127 4.75 13.19 26.14
N MET A 128 4.57 13.65 24.89
CA MET A 128 5.55 14.49 24.20
C MET A 128 5.49 15.97 24.60
N SER A 129 4.44 16.40 25.30
CA SER A 129 4.25 17.77 25.78
C SER A 129 4.61 17.96 27.27
N ALA A 130 4.91 16.87 27.99
CA ALA A 130 5.29 16.89 29.41
C ALA A 130 6.81 16.90 29.65
N VAL A 131 7.62 16.99 28.58
CA VAL A 131 9.10 17.09 28.60
C VAL A 131 9.49 18.47 28.10
#